data_AF-A0A524DYJ4-F1
#
_entry.id   AF-A0A524DYJ4-F1
#
_cell.length_a   1.000
_cell.length_b   1.000
_cell.length_c   1.000
_cell.angle_alpha   90.00
_cell.angle_beta   90.00
_cell.angle_gamma   90.00
#
_symmetry.space_group_name_H-M   'P 1'
#
loop_
_entity.id
_entity.type
_entity.pdbx_description
1 polymer ?
#
loop_
_entity_poly.entity_id
_entity_poly.type
_entity_poly.pdbx_seq_one_letter_code
_entity_poly.pdbx_strand_id
1 'polypeptide(L)'
;MSPELPLEIWKDRLQNEIENLKNLEVIEEDSILREKNSMEMMITIKALGFALKEDSEGLDMLPVNDHRVFIKINRSFPYPGGIDFAWNSNIFHPNIHPLELPSGEDGTGYICLNLLKKWSRLTDLETTIKALKLLVENPNPDDPLNYELCLEAAKFFKINTMEDLRSQFGIEEKQEKEDTDDIIIIDD
;
A
#
# COMPACT_ATOMS: atom_id res chain seq x y z
N MET A 1 -4.90 15.66 24.04
CA MET A 1 -3.78 14.73 23.76
C MET A 1 -4.36 13.52 23.09
N SER A 2 -3.76 13.08 21.99
CA SER A 2 -4.07 11.76 21.41
C SER A 2 -3.66 10.68 22.43
N PRO A 3 -4.37 9.56 22.52
CA PRO A 3 -3.99 8.46 23.40
C PRO A 3 -2.62 7.89 23.00
N GLU A 4 -1.84 7.46 24.00
CA GLU A 4 -0.53 6.83 23.82
C GLU A 4 -0.38 5.62 24.75
N LEU A 5 0.33 4.60 24.30
CA LEU A 5 0.75 3.49 25.15
C LEU A 5 1.93 3.91 26.05
N PRO A 6 2.09 3.30 27.25
CA PRO A 6 3.34 3.37 28.00
C PRO A 6 4.56 3.05 27.13
N LEU A 7 5.69 3.72 27.35
CA LEU A 7 6.86 3.65 26.46
C LEU A 7 7.37 2.24 26.19
N GLU A 8 7.52 1.44 27.23
CA GLU A 8 8.01 0.07 27.05
C GLU A 8 7.00 -0.80 26.31
N ILE A 9 5.70 -0.65 26.59
CA ILE A 9 4.64 -1.36 25.86
C ILE A 9 4.63 -0.98 24.38
N TRP A 10 4.84 0.30 24.06
CA TRP A 10 4.91 0.75 22.68
C TRP A 10 6.13 0.17 21.95
N LYS A 11 7.31 0.15 22.58
CA LYS A 11 8.51 -0.46 22.01
C LYS A 11 8.33 -1.95 21.77
N ASP A 12 7.77 -2.67 22.74
CA ASP A 12 7.46 -4.10 22.62
C ASP A 12 6.50 -4.34 21.44
N ARG A 13 5.47 -3.49 21.32
CA ARG A 13 4.54 -3.55 20.21
C ARG A 13 5.23 -3.31 18.87
N LEU A 14 6.07 -2.28 18.75
CA LEU A 14 6.83 -2.02 17.52
C LEU A 14 7.73 -3.19 17.14
N GLN A 15 8.35 -3.84 18.12
CA GLN A 15 9.20 -5.00 17.85
C GLN A 15 8.39 -6.15 17.24
N ASN A 16 7.19 -6.42 17.77
CA ASN A 16 6.29 -7.43 17.21
C ASN A 16 5.83 -7.06 15.79
N GLU A 17 5.51 -5.78 15.52
CA GLU A 17 5.13 -5.35 14.18
C GLU A 17 6.27 -5.54 13.17
N ILE A 18 7.52 -5.21 13.53
CA ILE A 18 8.68 -5.41 12.65
C ILE A 18 8.91 -6.89 12.37
N GLU A 19 8.77 -7.75 13.39
CA GLU A 19 8.89 -9.20 13.19
C GLU A 19 7.84 -9.71 12.21
N ASN A 20 6.59 -9.23 12.32
CA ASN A 20 5.54 -9.55 11.36
C ASN A 20 5.91 -9.06 9.95
N LEU A 21 6.45 -7.85 9.80
CA LEU A 21 6.89 -7.33 8.50
C LEU A 21 8.04 -8.13 7.89
N LYS A 22 8.98 -8.61 8.71
CA LYS A 22 10.07 -9.49 8.28
C LYS A 22 9.54 -10.83 7.79
N ASN A 23 8.58 -11.42 8.51
CA ASN A 23 7.92 -12.67 8.11
C ASN A 23 7.13 -12.53 6.79
N LEU A 24 6.63 -11.33 6.49
CA LEU A 24 5.99 -11.02 5.22
C LEU A 24 6.98 -10.71 4.09
N GLU A 25 8.29 -10.64 4.37
CA GLU A 25 9.36 -10.31 3.42
C GLU A 25 9.14 -8.97 2.68
N VAL A 26 8.55 -7.98 3.36
CA VAL A 26 8.23 -6.67 2.75
C VAL A 26 9.15 -5.55 3.20
N ILE A 27 9.98 -5.73 4.24
CA ILE A 27 10.73 -4.63 4.85
C ILE A 27 12.13 -4.46 4.26
N GLU A 28 12.51 -3.22 3.93
CA GLU A 28 13.89 -2.85 3.61
C GLU A 28 14.64 -2.64 4.95
N GLU A 29 15.29 -3.68 5.49
CA GLU A 29 15.84 -3.63 6.86
C GLU A 29 16.84 -2.50 7.12
N ASP A 30 17.60 -2.12 6.10
CA ASP A 30 18.56 -1.02 6.12
C ASP A 30 17.91 0.37 6.13
N SER A 31 16.62 0.47 5.81
CA SER A 31 15.84 1.71 5.85
C SER A 31 15.31 2.06 7.24
N ILE A 32 15.40 1.15 8.22
CA ILE A 32 14.76 1.34 9.53
C ILE A 32 15.51 2.42 10.32
N LEU A 33 14.83 3.53 10.56
CA LEU A 33 15.30 4.61 11.43
C LEU A 33 14.46 4.67 12.71
N ARG A 34 15.10 4.52 13.87
CA ARG A 34 14.44 4.59 15.18
C ARG A 34 14.78 5.90 15.87
N GLU A 35 13.76 6.66 16.18
CA GLU A 35 13.86 7.87 17.01
C GLU A 35 13.19 7.66 18.35
N LYS A 36 13.30 8.66 19.24
CA LYS A 36 12.74 8.60 20.60
C LYS A 36 11.22 8.35 20.60
N ASN A 37 10.49 8.95 19.65
CA ASN A 37 9.03 8.98 19.63
C ASN A 37 8.43 8.52 18.28
N SER A 38 9.27 8.02 17.38
CA SER A 38 8.85 7.57 16.07
C SER A 38 9.79 6.49 15.53
N MET A 39 9.30 5.77 14.54
CA MET A 39 10.09 4.85 13.73
C MET A 39 9.69 5.00 12.28
N GLU A 40 10.68 5.02 11.40
CA GLU A 40 10.50 5.19 9.97
C GLU A 40 11.11 4.00 9.23
N MET A 41 10.50 3.60 8.12
CA MET A 41 11.00 2.51 7.28
C MET A 41 10.42 2.60 5.87
N MET A 42 11.11 1.98 4.93
CA MET A 42 10.60 1.63 3.61
C MET A 42 10.12 0.18 3.62
N ILE A 43 8.97 -0.05 2.98
CA ILE A 43 8.48 -1.38 2.65
C ILE A 43 8.27 -1.52 1.15
N THR A 44 8.41 -2.73 0.64
CA THR A 44 8.04 -3.13 -0.73
C THR A 44 6.82 -4.03 -0.67
N ILE A 45 5.73 -3.57 -1.26
CA ILE A 45 4.47 -4.30 -1.36
C ILE A 45 4.40 -5.00 -2.71
N LYS A 46 4.12 -6.30 -2.68
CA LYS A 46 3.86 -7.12 -3.87
C LYS A 46 2.36 -7.11 -4.20
N ALA A 47 1.97 -6.37 -5.23
CA ALA A 47 0.60 -6.27 -5.74
C ALA A 47 0.63 -5.85 -7.21
N LEU A 48 -0.26 -6.39 -8.04
CA LEU A 48 -0.28 -6.02 -9.46
C LEU A 48 -0.87 -4.62 -9.64
N GLY A 49 -0.03 -3.67 -10.03
CA GLY A 49 -0.42 -2.33 -10.48
C GLY A 49 0.14 -1.99 -11.87
N PHE A 50 -0.01 -0.73 -12.26
CA PHE A 50 0.49 -0.21 -13.52
C PHE A 50 1.26 1.09 -13.28
N ALA A 51 2.29 1.35 -14.07
CA ALA A 51 3.05 2.60 -14.04
C ALA A 51 3.20 3.17 -15.45
N LEU A 52 3.24 4.50 -15.56
CA LEU A 52 3.55 5.18 -16.83
C LEU A 52 5.04 5.12 -17.13
N LYS A 53 5.38 4.97 -18.41
CA LYS A 53 6.77 5.10 -18.88
C LYS A 53 7.18 6.58 -18.94
N GLU A 54 8.43 6.86 -18.57
CA GLU A 54 8.99 8.22 -18.50
C GLU A 54 9.08 8.91 -19.89
N ASP A 55 9.11 8.13 -20.98
CA ASP A 55 9.43 8.64 -22.33
C ASP A 55 8.37 8.34 -23.42
N SER A 56 7.13 8.03 -23.05
CA SER A 56 6.10 7.69 -24.05
C SER A 56 5.32 8.90 -24.55
N GLU A 57 5.24 9.07 -25.87
CA GLU A 57 4.22 9.93 -26.48
C GLU A 57 2.84 9.26 -26.33
N GLY A 58 2.12 9.63 -25.26
CA GLY A 58 0.79 9.12 -24.94
C GLY A 58 0.75 8.23 -23.70
N LEU A 59 -0.39 7.57 -23.49
CA LEU A 59 -0.61 6.68 -22.35
C LEU A 59 0.00 5.30 -22.61
N ASP A 60 1.30 5.15 -22.31
CA ASP A 60 1.99 3.86 -22.34
C ASP A 60 2.30 3.40 -20.92
N MET A 61 1.80 2.22 -20.57
CA MET A 61 1.90 1.65 -19.24
C MET A 61 2.58 0.29 -19.25
N LEU A 62 3.18 -0.04 -18.12
CA LEU A 62 3.75 -1.34 -17.85
C LEU A 62 3.13 -1.92 -16.57
N PRO A 63 2.93 -3.24 -16.51
CA PRO A 63 2.59 -3.89 -15.25
C PRO A 63 3.78 -3.79 -14.29
N VAL A 64 3.50 -3.47 -13.04
CA VAL A 64 4.47 -3.38 -11.94
C VAL A 64 3.93 -4.20 -10.78
N ASN A 65 4.78 -4.98 -10.13
CA ASN A 65 4.38 -5.78 -8.96
C ASN A 65 4.98 -5.25 -7.65
N ASP A 66 6.15 -4.62 -7.71
CA ASP A 66 6.86 -4.17 -6.53
C ASP A 66 6.62 -2.67 -6.34
N HIS A 67 6.05 -2.32 -5.19
CA HIS A 67 5.69 -0.94 -4.87
C HIS A 67 6.33 -0.49 -3.56
N ARG A 68 7.09 0.60 -3.60
CA ARG A 68 7.80 1.13 -2.44
C ARG A 68 6.92 2.13 -1.71
N VAL A 69 6.75 1.91 -0.40
CA VAL A 69 5.94 2.76 0.49
C VAL A 69 6.77 3.11 1.71
N PHE A 70 6.84 4.41 2.00
CA PHE A 70 7.39 4.93 3.23
C PHE A 70 6.34 4.85 4.34
N ILE A 71 6.74 4.34 5.50
CA ILE A 71 5.92 4.26 6.71
C ILE A 71 6.61 5.03 7.83
N LYS A 72 5.86 5.92 8.48
CA LYS A 72 6.26 6.53 9.75
C LYS A 72 5.27 6.14 10.84
N ILE A 73 5.78 5.47 11.86
CA ILE A 73 5.01 5.08 13.05
C ILE A 73 5.30 6.08 14.16
N ASN A 74 4.25 6.76 14.61
CA ASN A 74 4.30 7.78 15.65
C ASN A 74 3.97 7.19 17.03
N ARG A 75 4.20 8.00 18.07
CA ARG A 75 3.96 7.65 19.46
C ARG A 75 2.50 7.27 19.79
N SER A 76 1.56 7.78 19.00
CA SER A 76 0.13 7.47 19.04
C SER A 76 -0.23 6.07 18.53
N PHE A 77 0.65 5.35 17.83
CA PHE A 77 0.37 3.97 17.42
C PHE A 77 0.11 3.06 18.66
N PRO A 78 -0.91 2.18 18.65
CA PRO A 78 -1.79 1.75 17.54
C PRO A 78 -3.11 2.52 17.42
N TYR A 79 -3.22 3.69 18.03
CA TYR A 79 -4.42 4.52 17.94
C TYR A 79 -4.49 5.31 16.63
N PRO A 80 -5.67 5.83 16.24
CA PRO A 80 -5.83 6.62 15.02
C PRO A 80 -4.84 7.80 14.96
N GLY A 81 -4.22 7.98 13.79
CA GLY A 81 -3.14 8.95 13.58
C GLY A 81 -1.77 8.49 14.12
N GLY A 82 -1.63 7.20 14.42
CA GLY A 82 -0.38 6.56 14.82
C GLY A 82 0.53 6.17 13.66
N ILE A 83 0.04 6.17 12.43
CA ILE A 83 0.82 5.81 11.24
C ILE A 83 0.59 6.84 10.15
N ASP A 84 1.67 7.33 9.57
CA ASP A 84 1.69 8.11 8.34
C ASP A 84 2.29 7.28 7.21
N PHE A 85 1.82 7.52 5.98
CA PHE A 85 2.25 6.82 4.78
C PHE A 85 2.60 7.81 3.68
N ALA A 86 3.62 7.46 2.89
CA ALA A 86 3.85 8.09 1.59
C ALA A 86 4.16 7.02 0.54
N TRP A 87 3.44 7.05 -0.57
CA TRP A 87 3.72 6.16 -1.70
C TRP A 87 4.93 6.67 -2.47
N ASN A 88 6.00 5.87 -2.54
CA ASN A 88 7.26 6.32 -3.10
C ASN A 88 7.37 6.02 -4.59
N SER A 89 7.24 4.75 -4.98
CA SER A 89 7.46 4.30 -6.35
C SER A 89 6.40 4.78 -7.34
N ASN A 90 6.79 5.01 -8.59
CA ASN A 90 5.88 5.33 -9.69
C ASN A 90 4.69 4.35 -9.75
N ILE A 91 3.47 4.90 -9.85
CA ILE A 91 2.23 4.17 -10.05
C ILE A 91 1.21 5.06 -10.76
N PHE A 92 0.48 4.48 -11.70
CA PHE A 92 -0.67 5.09 -12.35
C PHE A 92 -1.95 4.63 -11.66
N HIS A 93 -2.46 5.45 -10.74
CA HIS A 93 -3.56 5.05 -9.87
C HIS A 93 -4.47 6.23 -9.48
N PRO A 94 -5.81 6.06 -9.46
CA PRO A 94 -6.73 7.15 -9.16
C PRO A 94 -6.68 7.61 -7.69
N ASN A 95 -6.28 6.73 -6.77
CA ASN A 95 -6.32 7.01 -5.32
C ASN A 95 -4.94 7.12 -4.66
N ILE A 96 -3.87 7.11 -5.46
CA ILE A 96 -2.48 7.20 -5.00
C ILE A 96 -1.75 8.19 -5.91
N HIS A 97 -1.15 9.23 -5.31
CA HIS A 97 -0.27 10.16 -6.02
C HIS A 97 1.17 9.89 -5.57
N PRO A 98 2.01 9.20 -6.38
CA PRO A 98 3.34 8.76 -5.96
C PRO A 98 4.29 9.95 -5.71
N LEU A 99 5.41 9.72 -5.02
CA LEU A 99 6.52 10.67 -4.96
C LEU A 99 7.33 10.66 -6.25
N GLU A 100 7.64 9.47 -6.77
CA GLU A 100 8.31 9.32 -8.06
C GLU A 100 7.29 9.51 -9.19
N LEU A 101 7.31 10.67 -9.84
CA LEU A 101 6.50 10.93 -11.04
C LEU A 101 7.31 10.66 -12.32
N PRO A 102 6.66 10.22 -13.40
CA PRO A 102 7.34 10.00 -14.69
C PRO A 102 7.98 11.26 -15.29
N SER A 103 7.49 12.46 -14.92
CA SER A 103 8.03 13.73 -15.36
C SER A 103 9.38 14.09 -14.73
N GLY A 104 9.81 13.35 -13.69
CA GLY A 104 10.98 13.67 -12.88
C GLY A 104 10.76 14.78 -11.85
N GLU A 105 9.53 15.31 -11.73
CA GLU A 105 9.14 16.19 -10.62
C GLU A 105 8.76 15.39 -9.37
N ASP A 106 8.90 15.99 -8.19
CA ASP A 106 8.47 15.36 -6.94
C ASP A 106 6.94 15.40 -6.85
N GLY A 107 6.32 14.23 -6.78
CA GLY A 107 4.92 14.10 -6.41
C GLY A 107 4.73 14.22 -4.89
N THR A 108 3.57 13.78 -4.38
CA THR A 108 3.22 14.02 -2.95
C THR A 108 3.29 12.79 -2.06
N GLY A 109 3.33 11.60 -2.65
CA GLY A 109 3.15 10.33 -1.94
C GLY A 109 1.76 10.14 -1.31
N TYR A 110 0.78 11.01 -1.57
CA TYR A 110 -0.51 10.96 -0.89
C TYR A 110 -1.34 9.74 -1.29
N ILE A 111 -1.94 9.10 -0.29
CA ILE A 111 -2.82 7.92 -0.44
C ILE A 111 -4.18 8.28 0.15
N CYS A 112 -5.27 7.95 -0.55
CA CYS A 112 -6.62 8.18 -0.03
C CYS A 112 -6.92 7.30 1.19
N LEU A 113 -6.71 7.84 2.40
CA LEU A 113 -6.95 7.14 3.66
C LEU A 113 -8.41 6.75 3.89
N ASN A 114 -9.36 7.44 3.25
CA ASN A 114 -10.79 7.10 3.36
C ASN A 114 -11.09 5.72 2.78
N LEU A 115 -10.39 5.32 1.71
CA LEU A 115 -10.52 3.98 1.14
C LEU A 115 -9.85 2.93 2.04
N LEU A 116 -8.63 3.22 2.53
CA LEU A 116 -7.95 2.32 3.45
C LEU A 116 -8.77 2.04 4.72
N LYS A 117 -9.42 3.07 5.30
CA LYS A 117 -10.29 2.92 6.48
C LYS A 117 -11.56 2.10 6.24
N LYS A 118 -12.07 2.06 5.00
CA LYS A 118 -13.23 1.20 4.66
C LYS A 118 -12.84 -0.27 4.67
N TRP A 119 -11.60 -0.59 4.32
CA TRP A 119 -11.11 -1.96 4.20
C TRP A 119 -10.39 -2.47 5.44
N SER A 120 -9.80 -1.58 6.25
CA SER A 120 -9.00 -1.95 7.40
C SER A 120 -9.08 -0.94 8.55
N ARG A 121 -9.08 -1.48 9.77
CA ARG A 121 -8.70 -0.70 10.95
C ARG A 121 -7.18 -0.70 10.96
N LEU A 122 -6.55 0.43 10.59
CA LEU A 122 -5.10 0.61 10.53
C LEU A 122 -4.45 0.58 11.93
N THR A 123 -4.62 -0.54 12.64
CA THR A 123 -4.23 -0.75 14.04
C THR A 123 -3.03 -1.69 14.19
N ASP A 124 -2.59 -2.28 13.07
CA ASP A 124 -1.41 -3.13 12.91
C ASP A 124 -0.90 -3.01 11.47
N LEU A 125 0.39 -3.30 11.26
CA LEU A 125 1.05 -3.09 9.97
C LEU A 125 0.71 -4.18 8.96
N GLU A 126 0.44 -5.42 9.40
CA GLU A 126 0.04 -6.50 8.51
C GLU A 126 -1.28 -6.19 7.81
N THR A 127 -2.32 -5.81 8.56
CA THR A 127 -3.62 -5.45 7.99
C THR A 127 -3.52 -4.17 7.15
N THR A 128 -2.60 -3.27 7.50
CA THR A 128 -2.28 -2.09 6.68
C THR A 128 -1.71 -2.50 5.32
N ILE A 129 -0.75 -3.42 5.27
CA ILE A 129 -0.18 -3.93 4.02
C ILE A 129 -1.23 -4.61 3.17
N LYS A 130 -2.08 -5.46 3.76
CA LYS A 130 -3.20 -6.09 3.06
C LYS A 130 -4.13 -5.05 2.44
N ALA A 131 -4.45 -3.98 3.17
CA ALA A 131 -5.28 -2.90 2.66
C ALA A 131 -4.62 -2.11 1.51
N LEU A 132 -3.31 -1.90 1.57
CA LEU A 132 -2.55 -1.26 0.49
C LEU A 132 -2.48 -2.14 -0.76
N LYS A 133 -2.28 -3.47 -0.61
CA LYS A 133 -2.36 -4.43 -1.72
C LYS A 133 -3.72 -4.38 -2.40
N LEU A 134 -4.78 -4.45 -1.61
CA LEU A 134 -6.15 -4.35 -2.10
C LEU A 134 -6.40 -3.02 -2.82
N LEU A 135 -5.81 -1.91 -2.34
CA LEU A 135 -5.93 -0.62 -3.01
C LEU A 135 -5.35 -0.65 -4.42
N VAL A 136 -4.12 -1.16 -4.57
CA VAL A 136 -3.43 -1.26 -5.86
C VAL A 136 -4.24 -2.11 -6.84
N GLU A 137 -4.73 -3.25 -6.38
CA GLU A 137 -5.43 -4.24 -7.21
C GLU A 137 -6.89 -3.89 -7.47
N ASN A 138 -7.46 -2.92 -6.74
CA ASN A 138 -8.84 -2.48 -6.88
C ASN A 138 -8.91 -0.93 -6.93
N PRO A 139 -8.42 -0.31 -8.02
CA PRO A 139 -8.54 1.13 -8.21
C PRO A 139 -9.99 1.60 -8.11
N ASN A 140 -10.24 2.70 -7.41
CA ASN A 140 -11.57 3.31 -7.33
C ASN A 140 -11.60 4.62 -8.14
N PRO A 141 -12.04 4.58 -9.42
CA PRO A 141 -12.09 5.76 -10.26
C PRO A 141 -13.25 6.72 -9.97
N ASP A 142 -14.17 6.35 -9.08
CA ASP A 142 -15.30 7.21 -8.67
C ASP A 142 -14.93 8.16 -7.52
N ASP A 143 -13.81 7.92 -6.83
CA ASP A 143 -13.30 8.77 -5.75
C ASP A 143 -11.80 9.09 -5.93
N PRO A 144 -11.40 9.71 -7.06
CA PRO A 144 -9.99 9.97 -7.34
C PRO A 144 -9.43 11.12 -6.49
N LEU A 145 -8.11 11.10 -6.29
CA LEU A 145 -7.40 12.26 -5.77
C LEU A 145 -7.40 13.39 -6.80
N ASN A 146 -7.40 14.63 -6.33
CA ASN A 146 -7.43 15.82 -7.18
C ASN A 146 -6.01 16.22 -7.66
N TYR A 147 -5.33 15.27 -8.31
CA TYR A 147 -4.06 15.47 -9.02
C TYR A 147 -4.26 15.05 -10.48
N GLU A 148 -3.58 15.71 -11.42
CA GLU A 148 -3.76 15.46 -12.86
C GLU A 148 -3.59 13.98 -13.22
N LEU A 149 -2.47 13.37 -12.80
CA LEU A 149 -2.19 11.94 -12.96
C LEU A 149 -3.32 11.04 -12.43
N CYS A 150 -3.84 11.36 -11.23
CA CYS A 150 -4.91 10.57 -10.59
C CYS A 150 -6.26 10.75 -11.32
N LEU A 151 -6.55 11.94 -11.83
CA LEU A 151 -7.75 12.21 -12.62
C LEU A 151 -7.70 11.54 -13.99
N GLU A 152 -6.51 11.44 -14.60
CA GLU A 152 -6.27 10.67 -15.82
C GLU A 152 -6.44 9.17 -15.57
N ALA A 153 -5.84 8.65 -14.49
CA ALA A 153 -6.03 7.27 -14.06
C ALA A 153 -7.51 6.96 -13.82
N ALA A 154 -8.27 7.88 -13.21
CA ALA A 154 -9.70 7.72 -13.01
C ALA A 154 -10.47 7.56 -14.33
N LYS A 155 -10.15 8.37 -15.35
CA LYS A 155 -10.77 8.24 -16.68
C LYS A 155 -10.41 6.91 -17.33
N PHE A 156 -9.16 6.47 -17.18
CA PHE A 156 -8.68 5.21 -17.73
C PHE A 156 -9.35 3.99 -17.10
N PHE A 157 -9.37 3.91 -15.77
CA PHE A 157 -9.96 2.78 -15.03
C PHE A 157 -11.49 2.74 -15.04
N LYS A 158 -12.17 3.79 -15.54
CA LYS A 158 -13.62 3.74 -15.84
C LYS A 158 -13.96 2.88 -17.04
N ILE A 159 -13.02 2.64 -17.94
CA ILE A 159 -13.23 1.91 -19.19
C ILE A 159 -12.31 0.69 -19.33
N ASN A 160 -11.30 0.55 -18.47
CA ASN A 160 -10.42 -0.62 -18.41
C ASN A 160 -10.41 -1.17 -16.98
N THR A 161 -10.92 -2.39 -16.79
CA THR A 161 -10.85 -3.06 -15.50
C THR A 161 -9.46 -3.69 -15.30
N MET A 162 -9.10 -4.02 -14.05
CA MET A 162 -7.87 -4.76 -13.78
C MET A 162 -7.87 -6.15 -14.45
N GLU A 163 -9.03 -6.76 -14.64
CA GLU A 163 -9.20 -8.02 -15.38
C GLU A 163 -8.87 -7.85 -16.87
N ASP A 164 -9.39 -6.81 -17.51
CA ASP A 164 -9.08 -6.49 -18.91
C ASP A 164 -7.58 -6.30 -19.11
N LEU A 165 -6.93 -5.58 -18.19
CA LEU A 165 -5.50 -5.31 -18.26
C LEU A 165 -4.67 -6.58 -18.04
N ARG A 166 -5.04 -7.45 -17.10
CA ARG A 166 -4.39 -8.76 -16.94
C ARG A 166 -4.41 -9.54 -18.24
N SER A 167 -5.56 -9.60 -18.92
CA SER A 167 -5.68 -10.28 -20.21
C SER A 167 -4.84 -9.60 -21.30
N GLN A 168 -4.84 -8.26 -21.36
CA GLN A 168 -4.08 -7.50 -22.36
C GLN A 168 -2.57 -7.72 -22.24
N PHE A 169 -2.06 -7.81 -21.01
CA PHE A 169 -0.63 -7.99 -20.73
C PHE A 169 -0.22 -9.47 -20.58
N GLY A 170 -1.13 -10.42 -20.77
CA GLY A 170 -0.84 -11.85 -20.65
C GLY A 170 -0.41 -12.30 -19.25
N ILE A 171 -0.99 -11.68 -18.22
CA ILE A 171 -0.69 -11.95 -16.81
C ILE A 171 -1.64 -13.07 -16.32
N GLU A 172 -1.10 -14.25 -16.08
CA GLU A 172 -1.86 -15.38 -15.52
C GLU A 172 -2.14 -15.16 -14.02
N GLU A 173 -3.37 -15.40 -13.57
CA GLU A 173 -3.67 -15.45 -12.14
C GLU A 173 -2.98 -16.66 -11.52
N LYS A 174 -2.08 -16.42 -10.56
CA LYS A 174 -1.73 -17.48 -9.62
C LYS A 174 -2.96 -17.70 -8.74
N GLN A 175 -3.58 -18.87 -8.84
CA GLN A 175 -4.50 -19.34 -7.81
C GLN A 175 -3.71 -19.43 -6.51
N GLU A 176 -3.90 -18.46 -5.61
CA GLU A 176 -3.57 -18.66 -4.20
C GLU A 176 -4.47 -19.80 -3.72
N LYS A 177 -3.86 -20.94 -3.37
CA LYS A 177 -4.58 -21.95 -2.63
C LYS A 177 -4.98 -21.31 -1.31
N GLU A 178 -6.27 -21.12 -1.10
CA GLU A 178 -6.81 -20.98 0.25
C GLU A 178 -6.44 -22.26 1.00
N ASP A 179 -5.40 -22.20 1.85
CA ASP A 179 -5.15 -23.20 2.88
C ASP A 179 -6.33 -23.13 3.85
N THR A 180 -7.41 -23.83 3.50
CA THR A 180 -8.54 -24.16 4.37
C THR A 180 -8.24 -25.43 5.17
N ASP A 181 -7.00 -25.57 5.63
CA ASP A 181 -6.65 -26.58 6.64
C ASP A 181 -6.87 -25.96 8.02
N ASP A 182 -8.12 -25.99 8.49
CA ASP A 182 -8.54 -26.20 9.89
C ASP A 182 -9.98 -25.72 10.14
N ILE A 183 -10.95 -26.37 9.49
CA ILE A 183 -12.28 -26.54 10.11
C ILE A 183 -12.48 -28.04 10.27
N ILE A 184 -12.00 -28.57 11.40
CA ILE A 184 -12.47 -29.86 11.92
C ILE A 184 -13.91 -29.61 12.37
N ILE A 185 -14.87 -29.94 11.51
CA ILE A 185 -16.24 -30.20 11.96
C ILE A 185 -16.16 -31.49 12.77
N ILE A 186 -16.19 -31.35 14.10
CA ILE A 186 -16.49 -32.47 14.98
C ILE A 186 -18.01 -32.64 14.89
N ASP A 187 -18.45 -33.63 14.11
CA ASP A 187 -19.82 -34.14 14.23
C ASP A 187 -19.95 -34.93 15.55
N ASP A 188 -21.05 -34.67 16.26
CA ASP A 188 -21.43 -35.15 17.61
C ASP A 188 -21.28 -36.67 17.85
#